data_AF-T1BMD8-F1
#
_entry.id   AF-T1BMD8-F1
#
_cell.length_a   1.000
_cell.length_b   1.000
_cell.length_c   1.000
_cell.angle_alpha   90.00
_cell.angle_beta   90.00
_cell.angle_gamma   90.00
#
_symmetry.space_group_name_H-M   'P 1'
#
loop_
_entity.id
_entity.type
_entity.pdbx_description
1 polymer ?
#
loop_
_entity_poly.entity_id
_entity_poly.type
_entity_poly.pdbx_seq_one_letter_code
_entity_poly.pdbx_strand_id
1 'polypeptide(L)' 'GLHLIRSLAPDVALVDVHMPGMSGIELTERVIRAQLSTRIVVLTVINDARFPRRLLEAGALGYLTKGCAANE' A
#
# COMPACT_ATOMS: atom_id res chain seq x y z
N GLY A 1 -8.09 1.30 7.68
CA GLY A 1 -6.85 1.88 7.13
C GLY A 1 -6.78 3.38 7.33
N LEU A 2 -7.47 4.16 6.49
CA LEU A 2 -7.28 5.62 6.41
C LEU A 2 -7.46 6.39 7.73
N HIS A 3 -8.45 6.03 8.54
CA HIS A 3 -8.64 6.64 9.86
C HIS A 3 -7.41 6.48 10.77
N LEU A 4 -6.83 5.27 10.81
CA LEU A 4 -5.62 5.01 11.62
C LEU A 4 -4.42 5.80 11.10
N ILE A 5 -4.26 5.90 9.77
CA ILE A 5 -3.19 6.71 9.17
C ILE A 5 -3.31 8.18 9.60
N ARG A 6 -4.52 8.74 9.60
CA ARG A 6 -4.76 10.12 10.04
C ARG A 6 -4.50 10.32 11.53
N SER A 7 -4.94 9.37 12.35
CA SER A 7 -4.84 9.49 13.82
C SER A 7 -3.42 9.23 14.34
N LEU A 8 -2.68 8.30 13.70
CA LEU A 8 -1.37 7.87 14.17
C LEU A 8 -0.20 8.50 13.38
N ALA A 9 -0.49 9.09 12.21
CA ALA A 9 0.50 9.72 11.32
C ALA A 9 1.80 8.90 11.15
N PRO A 10 1.73 7.60 10.83
CA PRO A 10 2.92 6.76 10.74
C PRO A 10 3.81 7.21 9.58
N ASP A 11 5.13 7.06 9.73
CA ASP A 11 6.07 7.34 8.65
C ASP A 11 5.92 6.37 7.48
N VAL A 12 5.55 5.11 7.77
CA VAL A 12 5.35 4.02 6.82
C VAL A 12 4.15 3.19 7.21
N ALA A 13 3.33 2.79 6.23
CA ALA A 13 2.25 1.82 6.41
C ALA A 13 2.41 0.67 5.42
N LEU A 14 2.44 -0.55 5.96
CA LEU A 14 2.42 -1.79 5.19
C LEU A 14 0.96 -2.24 4.99
N VAL A 15 0.54 -2.38 3.74
CA VAL A 15 -0.88 -2.52 3.39
C VAL A 15 -1.09 -3.70 2.46
N ASP A 16 -2.08 -4.55 2.73
CA ASP A 16 -2.45 -5.62 1.81
C ASP A 16 -3.21 -5.09 0.59
N VAL A 17 -2.93 -5.60 -0.61
CA VAL A 17 -3.75 -5.31 -1.82
C VAL A 17 -5.19 -5.74 -1.58
N HIS A 18 -5.38 -6.94 -1.04
CA HIS A 18 -6.68 -7.59 -0.91
C HIS A 18 -7.22 -7.42 0.51
N MET A 19 -7.81 -6.26 0.78
CA MET A 19 -8.53 -5.99 2.02
C MET A 19 -10.04 -5.96 1.77
N PRO A 20 -10.87 -6.46 2.70
CA PRO A 20 -12.32 -6.32 2.62
C PRO A 20 -12.73 -4.83 2.71
N GLY A 21 -13.69 -4.43 1.89
CA GLY A 21 -14.25 -3.07 1.86
C GLY A 21 -13.45 -2.09 0.98
N MET A 22 -12.18 -1.84 1.30
CA MET A 22 -11.32 -0.92 0.55
C MET A 22 -10.01 -1.61 0.22
N SER A 23 -9.63 -1.63 -1.07
CA SER A 23 -8.36 -2.22 -1.50
C SER A 23 -7.16 -1.42 -1.02
N GLY A 24 -5.98 -2.05 -0.94
CA GLY A 24 -4.73 -1.35 -0.64
C GLY A 24 -4.37 -0.27 -1.67
N ILE A 25 -4.77 -0.48 -2.93
CA ILE A 25 -4.61 0.50 -4.03
C ILE A 25 -5.44 1.75 -3.73
N GLU A 26 -6.73 1.56 -3.46
CA GLU A 26 -7.64 2.67 -3.17
C GLU A 26 -7.24 3.41 -1.89
N LEU A 27 -6.74 2.70 -0.87
CA LEU A 27 -6.18 3.33 0.32
C LEU A 27 -4.99 4.23 -0.03
N THR A 28 -4.07 3.74 -0.87
CA THR A 28 -2.89 4.49 -1.34
C THR A 28 -3.31 5.77 -2.06
N GLU A 29 -4.24 5.67 -3.01
CA GLU A 29 -4.77 6.83 -3.75
C GLU A 29 -5.39 7.87 -2.81
N ARG A 30 -6.14 7.43 -1.78
CA ARG A 30 -6.76 8.33 -0.80
C ARG A 30 -5.72 9.00 0.11
N VAL A 31 -4.66 8.29 0.50
CA VAL A 31 -3.55 8.84 1.32
C VAL A 31 -2.84 9.96 0.56
N ILE A 32 -2.51 9.72 -0.71
CA ILE A 32 -1.82 10.69 -1.56
C ILE A 32 -2.71 11.89 -1.88
N ARG A 33 -3.97 11.65 -2.24
CA ARG A 33 -4.94 12.73 -2.51
C ARG A 33 -5.18 13.61 -1.29
N ALA A 34 -5.14 13.03 -0.10
CA ALA A 34 -5.24 13.76 1.16
C ALA A 34 -3.91 14.41 1.61
N GLN A 35 -2.85 14.31 0.80
CA GLN A 35 -1.51 14.85 1.08
C GLN A 35 -0.96 14.44 2.45
N LEU A 36 -1.22 13.20 2.86
CA LEU A 36 -0.66 12.66 4.10
C LEU A 36 0.80 12.28 3.88
N SER A 37 1.64 12.49 4.89
CA SER A 37 3.08 12.20 4.83
C SER A 37 3.44 10.71 4.86
N THR A 38 2.47 9.85 5.21
CA THR A 38 2.67 8.40 5.33
C THR A 38 3.06 7.77 4.01
N ARG A 39 4.18 7.06 3.99
CA ARG A 39 4.64 6.27 2.84
C ARG A 39 3.96 4.89 2.85
N ILE A 40 3.45 4.45 1.71
CA ILE A 40 2.71 3.18 1.62
C ILE A 40 3.59 2.12 0.94
N VAL A 41 3.73 0.96 1.57
CA VAL A 41 4.31 -0.26 0.98
C VAL A 41 3.22 -1.31 0.89
N VAL A 42 3.06 -1.93 -0.28
CA VAL A 42 1.91 -2.81 -0.52
C VAL A 42 2.29 -4.29 -0.59
N LEU A 43 1.57 -5.17 0.12
CA LEU A 43 1.72 -6.62 0.13
C LEU A 43 0.78 -7.29 -0.90
N THR A 44 1.32 -8.08 -1.83
CA THR A 44 0.55 -8.83 -2.83
C THR A 44 0.77 -10.34 -2.72
N VAL A 45 -0.28 -11.14 -2.90
CA VAL A 45 -0.18 -12.61 -2.98
C VAL A 45 0.11 -13.09 -4.40
N ILE A 46 -0.12 -12.23 -5.40
CA ILE A 46 -0.16 -12.63 -6.82
C ILE A 46 1.08 -12.12 -7.54
N ASN A 47 1.76 -13.04 -8.22
CA ASN A 47 2.91 -12.78 -9.10
C ASN A 47 2.45 -12.37 -10.51
N ASP A 48 1.44 -11.49 -10.61
CA ASP A 48 0.93 -10.97 -11.89
C ASP A 48 1.60 -9.62 -12.16
N ALA A 49 2.40 -9.60 -13.22
CA ALA A 49 3.23 -8.47 -13.64
C ALA A 49 2.47 -7.15 -13.86
N ARG A 50 1.13 -7.17 -13.92
CA ARG A 50 0.30 -5.96 -14.11
C ARG A 50 0.04 -5.20 -12.81
N PHE A 51 0.10 -5.86 -11.65
CA PHE A 51 -0.14 -5.20 -10.35
C PHE A 51 0.97 -4.23 -9.93
N PRO A 52 2.26 -4.56 -10.07
CA PRO A 52 3.37 -3.66 -9.73
C PRO A 52 3.23 -2.28 -10.37
N ARG A 53 2.89 -2.24 -11.67
CA ARG A 53 2.79 -0.97 -12.40
C ARG A 53 1.66 -0.08 -11.88
N ARG A 54 0.48 -0.66 -11.62
CA ARG A 54 -0.66 0.08 -11.06
C ARG A 54 -0.39 0.60 -9.65
N LEU A 55 0.34 -0.16 -8.82
CA LEU A 55 0.69 0.26 -7.46
C LEU A 55 1.65 1.46 -7.46
N LEU A 56 2.64 1.42 -8.35
CA LEU A 56 3.57 2.54 -8.53
C LEU A 56 2.86 3.76 -9.13
N GLU A 57 1.98 3.57 -10.12
CA GLU A 57 1.14 4.64 -10.70
C GLU A 57 0.20 5.25 -9.66
N ALA A 58 -0.31 4.45 -8.72
CA ALA A 58 -1.11 4.92 -7.59
C ALA A 58 -0.28 5.66 -6.53
N GLY A 59 1.06 5.64 -6.63
CA GLY A 59 2.01 6.35 -5.76
C GLY A 59 2.46 5.59 -4.51
N ALA A 60 2.34 4.26 -4.52
CA ALA A 60 3.00 3.44 -3.50
C ALA A 60 4.52 3.61 -3.59
N LEU A 61 5.20 3.56 -2.44
CA LEU A 61 6.66 3.60 -2.38
C LEU A 61 7.29 2.32 -2.94
N GLY A 62 6.59 1.19 -2.79
CA GLY A 62 7.05 -0.11 -3.26
C GLY A 62 6.01 -1.19 -2.99
N TYR A 63 6.31 -2.42 -3.42
CA TYR A 63 5.48 -3.59 -3.17
C TYR A 63 6.34 -4.79 -2.75
N LEU A 64 5.75 -5.68 -1.97
CA LEU A 64 6.35 -6.93 -1.48
C LEU A 64 5.38 -8.08 -1.74
N THR A 65 5.90 -9.28 -1.98
CA THR A 65 5.09 -10.49 -2.13
C THR A 65 4.82 -11.13 -0.77
N LYS A 66 3.61 -11.65 -0.54
CA LYS A 66 3.29 -12.40 0.68
C LYS A 66 4.04 -13.73 0.63
N GLY A 67 5.12 -13.82 1.40
CA GLY A 67 6.06 -14.95 1.37
C GLY A 67 7.48 -14.55 0.97
N CYS A 68 7.76 -13.26 0.75
CA CYS A 68 9.12 -12.75 0.63
C CYS A 68 9.94 -13.12 1.87
N ALA A 69 11.24 -13.31 1.67
CA ALA A 69 12.14 -13.55 2.80
C ALA A 69 12.31 -12.26 3.61
N ALA A 70 12.68 -12.37 4.89
CA ALA A 70 12.79 -11.20 5.78
C ALA A 70 13.90 -10.21 5.39
N ASN A 71 14.73 -10.57 4.40
CA ASN A 71 15.84 -9.79 3.88
C ASN A 71 15.50 -9.02 2.58
N GLU A 72 14.26 -9.12 2.09
CA GLU A 72 13.74 -8.29 0.98
C GLU A 72 13.19 -6.94 1.47
#